data_AF-Q75ZP8-F1
#
_entry.id   AF-Q75ZP8-F1
#
_cell.length_a   1.000
_cell.length_b   1.000
_cell.length_c   1.000
_cell.angle_alpha   90.00
_cell.angle_beta   90.00
_cell.angle_gamma   90.00
#
_symmetry.space_group_name_H-M   'P 1'
#
loop_
_entity.id
_entity.type
_entity.pdbx_description
1 polymer ?
#
loop_
_entity_poly.entity_id
_entity_poly.type
_entity_poly.pdbx_seq_one_letter_code
_entity_poly.pdbx_strand_id
1 'polypeptide(L)'
;MSLSTEQMLRDYPRSMQINGQIPKNAIHETYGNDGVDVFIAGSGPIGATYAKLCVEAGLRVVMVEIGAADSFYAVNAEEGTAVPYVPGYHKKNEIEFQKDIDRFVNVIKGALQQVSVPVRNQNVPTLDPGAWSAPPGSSAISNGKNPHQREFENLSAEAVTRGVGGMSTHWTCSTPRIHPPMESLPGIGRPKLSNDPAEDDKEWNELYSEAERLIGTSTKEFDESIRHTLVLRSLQDAYKDRQRIFRPLPLACHRLKNAPEYVEWHSAENLFHSIYNDDKQKKLFTLLTNHRCTRLALTGGYEKKIGAAEVRNLLATRNPSSQLDSYIMAKVYVLASGAIGNPQILYNSGFSGLQVTPRNDSLIPNLGRYITEQPMAFCQIVLRQEFVDSVRDDPYGLPWWKEAVAQHIAKNPTDALPIPFRDPEPQVTTPFTEEHPWHTQIHRDAFSYGAVGPEVDSRVIVDLRWFGATDPEANNLLVFQNDVQDGYSMPQPTFRYRPSTASNVRARKMMADMCEVASNLGGYLPTSPPQFMDPGLALHLAGTTRIGFDKATTVADNNSLVWDFANLYVAGNGTIRTGFGENPTLTSMCHAIKSARSIINTLKGGTDGKNTGEHRNL
;
A
#
# COMPACT_ATOMS: atom_id res chain seq x y z
N MET A 1 -46.15 12.33 -22.01
CA MET A 1 -46.12 12.08 -20.56
C MET A 1 -44.75 12.49 -20.04
N SER A 2 -44.62 13.70 -19.50
CA SER A 2 -43.44 14.07 -18.71
C SER A 2 -43.60 13.39 -17.35
N LEU A 3 -42.69 12.49 -16.99
CA LEU A 3 -42.59 11.99 -15.61
C LEU A 3 -42.45 13.20 -14.69
N SER A 4 -43.17 13.22 -13.57
CA SER A 4 -43.05 14.32 -12.60
C SER A 4 -41.63 14.36 -12.04
N THR A 5 -41.15 15.53 -11.63
CA THR A 5 -39.81 15.70 -11.02
C THR A 5 -39.62 14.74 -9.84
N GLU A 6 -40.68 14.42 -9.10
CA GLU A 6 -40.64 13.38 -8.06
C GLU A 6 -40.41 11.98 -8.61
N GLN A 7 -41.01 11.58 -9.73
CA GLN A 7 -40.72 10.29 -10.38
C GLN A 7 -39.31 10.24 -10.97
N MET A 8 -38.81 11.35 -11.52
CA MET A 8 -37.42 11.45 -11.97
C MET A 8 -36.40 11.39 -10.82
N LEU A 9 -36.78 11.84 -9.61
CA LEU A 9 -35.97 11.72 -8.40
C LEU A 9 -36.03 10.32 -7.75
N ARG A 10 -37.02 9.48 -8.13
CA ARG A 10 -37.22 8.15 -7.54
C ARG A 10 -36.29 7.07 -8.11
N ASP A 11 -35.77 7.28 -9.32
CA ASP A 11 -34.89 6.32 -10.00
C ASP A 11 -33.55 6.95 -10.36
N TYR A 12 -32.45 6.32 -9.92
CA TYR A 12 -31.11 6.69 -10.39
C TYR A 12 -31.03 6.59 -11.92
N PRO A 13 -30.19 7.40 -12.60
CA PRO A 13 -29.97 7.27 -14.03
C PRO A 13 -29.69 5.81 -14.43
N ARG A 14 -30.23 5.34 -15.56
CA ARG A 14 -29.97 3.98 -16.06
C ARG A 14 -28.48 3.64 -16.16
N SER A 15 -27.63 4.65 -16.35
CA SER A 15 -26.17 4.50 -16.37
C SER A 15 -25.56 4.06 -15.03
N MET A 16 -26.23 4.29 -13.90
CA MET A 16 -25.80 3.86 -12.56
C MET A 16 -26.40 2.51 -12.14
N GLN A 17 -27.36 2.00 -12.90
CA GLN A 17 -28.00 0.71 -12.63
C GLN A 17 -27.25 -0.42 -13.34
N ILE A 18 -27.61 -1.67 -13.01
CA ILE A 18 -27.03 -2.86 -13.64
C ILE A 18 -27.38 -2.81 -15.13
N ASN A 19 -26.38 -2.98 -16.00
CA ASN A 19 -26.68 -3.12 -17.41
C ASN A 19 -27.37 -4.48 -17.64
N GLY A 20 -28.66 -4.47 -17.99
CA GLY A 20 -29.43 -5.69 -18.25
C GLY A 20 -28.90 -6.56 -19.41
N GLN A 21 -27.93 -6.07 -20.19
CA GLN A 21 -27.25 -6.85 -21.23
C GLN A 21 -26.06 -7.66 -20.70
N ILE A 22 -25.58 -7.38 -19.49
CA ILE A 22 -24.44 -8.08 -18.88
C ILE A 22 -24.98 -9.29 -18.10
N PRO A 23 -24.48 -10.51 -18.34
CA PRO A 23 -24.94 -11.71 -17.64
C PRO A 23 -24.41 -11.81 -16.19
N LYS A 24 -25.04 -12.67 -15.39
CA LYS A 24 -24.48 -13.09 -14.09
C LYS A 24 -23.14 -13.78 -14.32
N ASN A 25 -22.17 -13.51 -13.44
CA ASN A 25 -20.92 -14.24 -13.43
C ASN A 25 -21.13 -15.71 -13.01
N ALA A 26 -20.35 -16.63 -13.57
CA ALA A 26 -20.41 -18.06 -13.31
C ALA A 26 -20.31 -18.46 -11.83
N ILE A 27 -19.73 -17.62 -10.96
CA ILE A 27 -19.74 -17.86 -9.49
C ILE A 27 -21.15 -18.06 -8.90
N HIS A 28 -22.21 -17.56 -9.55
CA HIS A 28 -23.59 -17.76 -9.07
C HIS A 28 -24.06 -19.21 -9.24
N GLU A 29 -23.41 -20.01 -10.08
CA GLU A 29 -23.64 -21.46 -10.15
C GLU A 29 -23.16 -22.15 -8.87
N THR A 30 -22.07 -21.66 -8.28
CA THR A 30 -21.49 -22.16 -7.03
C THR A 30 -22.22 -21.64 -5.79
N TYR A 31 -22.51 -20.34 -5.75
CA TYR A 31 -23.03 -19.68 -4.54
C TYR A 31 -24.55 -19.45 -4.55
N GLY A 32 -25.23 -19.81 -5.64
CA GLY A 32 -26.66 -19.60 -5.80
C GLY A 32 -27.02 -18.22 -6.35
N ASN A 33 -28.30 -18.07 -6.69
CA ASN A 33 -28.81 -16.90 -7.40
C ASN A 33 -28.81 -15.61 -6.60
N ASP A 34 -28.73 -15.67 -5.26
CA ASP A 34 -28.69 -14.52 -4.36
C ASP A 34 -27.28 -13.94 -4.18
N GLY A 35 -26.27 -14.55 -4.82
CA GLY A 35 -24.88 -14.10 -4.74
C GLY A 35 -24.20 -14.46 -3.41
N VAL A 36 -23.18 -13.69 -3.04
CA VAL A 36 -22.32 -13.95 -1.88
C VAL A 36 -22.56 -12.99 -0.72
N ASP A 37 -21.90 -13.21 0.41
CA ASP A 37 -22.05 -12.32 1.57
C ASP A 37 -21.19 -11.06 1.40
N VAL A 38 -19.94 -11.22 0.96
CA VAL A 38 -19.01 -10.10 0.77
C VAL A 38 -18.32 -10.20 -0.60
N PHE A 39 -18.37 -9.11 -1.36
CA PHE A 39 -17.54 -8.89 -2.56
C PHE A 39 -16.36 -7.97 -2.22
N ILE A 40 -15.16 -8.32 -2.67
CA ILE A 40 -13.94 -7.51 -2.44
C ILE A 40 -13.26 -7.24 -3.80
N ALA A 41 -13.02 -5.96 -4.11
CA ALA A 41 -12.22 -5.56 -5.27
C ALA A 41 -10.79 -5.22 -4.83
N GLY A 42 -9.81 -6.04 -5.24
CA GLY A 42 -8.40 -5.90 -4.91
C GLY A 42 -7.94 -6.93 -3.88
N SER A 43 -6.81 -7.56 -4.16
CA SER A 43 -6.26 -8.68 -3.36
C SER A 43 -4.97 -8.33 -2.61
N GLY A 44 -4.65 -7.04 -2.50
CA GLY A 44 -3.55 -6.56 -1.66
C GLY A 44 -3.73 -6.92 -0.17
N PRO A 45 -2.75 -6.61 0.69
CA PRO A 45 -2.77 -7.02 2.10
C PRO A 45 -4.04 -6.55 2.84
N ILE A 46 -4.59 -5.41 2.43
CA ILE A 46 -5.83 -4.88 2.98
C ILE A 46 -7.04 -5.71 2.56
N GLY A 47 -7.18 -6.00 1.25
CA GLY A 47 -8.26 -6.88 0.77
C GLY A 47 -8.16 -8.28 1.36
N ALA A 48 -6.94 -8.82 1.46
CA ALA A 48 -6.67 -10.10 2.11
C ALA A 48 -7.06 -10.12 3.59
N THR A 49 -6.89 -8.99 4.31
CA THR A 49 -7.35 -8.85 5.70
C THR A 49 -8.88 -8.98 5.80
N TYR A 50 -9.64 -8.33 4.93
CA TYR A 50 -11.09 -8.50 4.88
C TYR A 50 -11.48 -9.94 4.56
N ALA A 51 -10.85 -10.56 3.55
CA ALA A 51 -11.13 -11.93 3.16
C ALA A 51 -10.90 -12.90 4.33
N LYS A 52 -9.75 -12.80 4.99
CA LYS A 52 -9.42 -13.61 6.16
C LYS A 52 -10.51 -13.53 7.22
N LEU A 53 -10.79 -12.32 7.71
CA LEU A 53 -11.72 -12.13 8.82
C LEU A 53 -13.15 -12.53 8.46
N CYS A 54 -13.62 -12.23 7.24
CA CYS A 54 -14.96 -12.59 6.81
C CYS A 54 -15.11 -14.11 6.62
N VAL A 55 -14.11 -14.78 6.03
CA VAL A 55 -14.13 -16.23 5.81
C VAL A 55 -14.01 -17.01 7.12
N GLU A 56 -13.16 -16.56 8.05
CA GLU A 56 -13.08 -17.13 9.41
C GLU A 56 -14.39 -16.94 10.19
N ALA A 57 -15.11 -15.85 9.90
CA ALA A 57 -16.47 -15.67 10.38
C ALA A 57 -17.50 -16.52 9.61
N GLY A 58 -17.13 -17.39 8.67
CA GLY A 58 -18.07 -18.26 7.96
C GLY A 58 -18.90 -17.55 6.88
N LEU A 59 -18.49 -16.36 6.45
CA LEU A 59 -19.14 -15.63 5.35
C LEU A 59 -18.60 -16.10 4.00
N ARG A 60 -19.46 -16.14 2.98
CA ARG A 60 -19.05 -16.44 1.59
C ARG A 60 -18.46 -15.19 0.96
N VAL A 61 -17.21 -15.28 0.52
CA VAL A 61 -16.44 -14.14 0.01
C VAL A 61 -16.00 -14.41 -1.43
N VAL A 62 -16.29 -13.46 -2.31
CA VAL A 62 -15.69 -13.40 -3.65
C VAL A 62 -14.77 -12.19 -3.71
N MET A 63 -13.52 -12.43 -4.07
CA MET A 63 -12.51 -11.41 -4.30
C MET A 63 -12.11 -11.39 -5.76
N VAL A 64 -11.92 -10.20 -6.32
CA VAL A 64 -11.42 -10.04 -7.69
C VAL A 64 -10.11 -9.27 -7.69
N GLU A 65 -9.18 -9.71 -8.53
CA GLU A 65 -7.89 -9.07 -8.77
C GLU A 65 -7.69 -8.87 -10.26
N ILE A 66 -7.27 -7.66 -10.65
CA ILE A 66 -7.06 -7.30 -12.06
C ILE A 66 -5.86 -8.01 -12.67
N GLY A 67 -4.84 -8.32 -11.86
CA GLY A 67 -3.67 -9.09 -12.29
C GLY A 67 -3.78 -10.60 -12.08
N ALA A 68 -2.78 -11.33 -12.55
CA ALA A 68 -2.63 -12.75 -12.32
C ALA A 68 -2.08 -13.04 -10.91
N ALA A 69 -2.22 -14.29 -10.45
CA ALA A 69 -1.38 -14.81 -9.37
C ALA A 69 -0.09 -15.36 -9.99
N ASP A 70 1.04 -14.75 -9.67
CA ASP A 70 2.36 -15.09 -10.23
C ASP A 70 3.41 -15.41 -9.16
N SER A 71 3.02 -15.42 -7.89
CA SER A 71 3.84 -15.87 -6.76
C SER A 71 3.00 -16.73 -5.81
N PHE A 72 3.58 -17.84 -5.35
CA PHE A 72 2.88 -18.83 -4.53
C PHE A 72 3.78 -19.38 -3.44
N TYR A 73 3.23 -19.53 -2.24
CA TYR A 73 3.83 -20.29 -1.16
C TYR A 73 3.32 -21.74 -1.21
N ALA A 74 4.24 -22.69 -1.23
CA ALA A 74 3.94 -24.11 -1.14
C ALA A 74 3.86 -24.50 0.34
N VAL A 75 2.67 -24.87 0.82
CA VAL A 75 2.54 -25.40 2.19
C VAL A 75 3.22 -26.76 2.25
N ASN A 76 4.16 -26.96 3.17
CA ASN A 76 4.83 -28.26 3.36
C ASN A 76 3.79 -29.37 3.55
N ALA A 77 3.49 -30.09 2.47
CA ALA A 77 2.69 -31.29 2.49
C ALA A 77 3.66 -32.47 2.48
N GLU A 78 3.29 -33.57 3.14
CA GLU A 78 4.09 -34.80 3.14
C GLU A 78 4.43 -35.20 1.69
N GLU A 79 5.63 -35.74 1.47
CA GLU A 79 6.05 -36.23 0.14
C GLU A 79 4.94 -37.10 -0.47
N GLY A 80 4.45 -36.71 -1.65
CA GLY A 80 3.38 -37.42 -2.37
C GLY A 80 1.95 -36.91 -2.11
N THR A 81 1.76 -35.92 -1.24
CA THR A 81 0.47 -35.22 -1.09
C THR A 81 0.41 -33.96 -1.96
N ALA A 82 -0.79 -33.60 -2.43
CA ALA A 82 -0.97 -32.35 -3.17
C ALA A 82 -0.72 -31.17 -2.22
N VAL A 83 0.34 -30.41 -2.50
CA VAL A 83 0.71 -29.21 -1.75
C VAL A 83 -0.29 -28.09 -2.06
N PRO A 84 -1.05 -27.56 -1.09
CA PRO A 84 -1.84 -26.37 -1.34
C PRO A 84 -0.89 -25.18 -1.60
N TYR A 85 -1.17 -24.45 -2.66
CA TYR A 85 -0.46 -23.23 -3.01
C TYR A 85 -1.24 -22.01 -2.54
N VAL A 86 -0.60 -21.17 -1.73
CA VAL A 86 -1.16 -19.90 -1.24
C VAL A 86 -0.66 -18.78 -2.15
N PRO A 87 -1.54 -18.07 -2.88
CA PRO A 87 -1.10 -17.05 -3.83
C PRO A 87 -0.73 -15.72 -3.14
N GLY A 88 0.04 -14.89 -3.83
CA GLY A 88 0.40 -13.54 -3.38
C GLY A 88 1.59 -13.53 -2.44
N TYR A 89 2.49 -14.50 -2.60
CA TYR A 89 3.73 -14.68 -1.85
C TYR A 89 4.74 -13.56 -2.11
N HIS A 90 5.58 -13.25 -1.11
CA HIS A 90 6.60 -12.23 -1.26
C HIS A 90 7.70 -12.69 -2.22
N LYS A 91 7.90 -11.94 -3.31
CA LYS A 91 8.82 -12.34 -4.38
C LYS A 91 10.28 -12.36 -3.93
N LYS A 92 10.68 -11.56 -2.93
CA LYS A 92 12.05 -11.64 -2.34
C LYS A 92 12.36 -13.00 -1.72
N ASN A 93 11.38 -13.84 -1.44
CA ASN A 93 11.62 -15.16 -0.84
C ASN A 93 12.18 -16.16 -1.84
N GLU A 94 12.09 -15.87 -3.15
CA GLU A 94 12.76 -16.68 -4.16
C GLU A 94 14.28 -16.69 -3.93
N ILE A 95 14.86 -17.88 -4.02
CA ILE A 95 16.27 -18.12 -3.65
C ILE A 95 17.26 -17.27 -4.46
N GLU A 96 16.89 -16.87 -5.68
CA GLU A 96 17.76 -16.03 -6.49
C GLU A 96 17.91 -14.61 -5.94
N PHE A 97 16.86 -14.04 -5.32
CA PHE A 97 16.91 -12.68 -4.76
C PHE A 97 17.48 -12.67 -3.34
N GLN A 98 17.32 -13.76 -2.59
CA GLN A 98 18.04 -13.96 -1.33
C GLN A 98 19.56 -14.09 -1.54
N LYS A 99 19.99 -14.51 -2.74
CA LYS A 99 21.41 -14.60 -3.11
C LYS A 99 21.95 -13.33 -3.74
N ASP A 100 21.12 -12.58 -4.44
CA ASP A 100 21.46 -11.32 -5.09
C ASP A 100 20.26 -10.38 -5.04
N ILE A 101 20.24 -9.54 -4.01
CA ILE A 101 19.15 -8.60 -3.78
C ILE A 101 19.06 -7.57 -4.91
N ASP A 102 20.18 -7.18 -5.52
CA ASP A 102 20.21 -6.13 -6.56
C ASP A 102 19.43 -6.58 -7.83
N ARG A 103 19.29 -7.89 -8.09
CA ARG A 103 18.40 -8.38 -9.16
C ARG A 103 16.92 -8.11 -8.88
N PHE A 104 16.52 -8.05 -7.61
CA PHE A 104 15.13 -7.79 -7.21
C PHE A 104 14.65 -6.39 -7.63
N VAL A 105 15.57 -5.44 -7.79
CA VAL A 105 15.30 -4.09 -8.32
C VAL A 105 14.48 -4.16 -9.62
N ASN A 106 14.83 -5.10 -10.51
CA ASN A 106 14.18 -5.23 -11.81
C ASN A 106 12.78 -5.85 -11.71
N VAL A 107 12.53 -6.66 -10.67
CA VAL A 107 11.19 -7.18 -10.36
C VAL A 107 10.26 -6.02 -9.98
N ILE A 108 10.73 -5.13 -9.10
CA ILE A 108 9.98 -3.93 -8.70
C ILE A 108 9.72 -3.05 -9.92
N LYS A 109 10.77 -2.71 -10.68
CA LYS A 109 10.64 -1.86 -11.89
C LYS A 109 9.66 -2.44 -12.92
N GLY A 110 9.66 -3.76 -13.10
CA GLY A 110 8.75 -4.44 -14.03
C GLY A 110 7.30 -4.49 -13.55
N ALA A 111 7.07 -4.47 -12.23
CA ALA A 111 5.74 -4.54 -11.63
C ALA A 111 5.04 -3.17 -11.54
N LEU A 112 5.80 -2.08 -11.40
CA LEU A 112 5.26 -0.74 -11.21
C LEU A 112 4.79 -0.11 -12.52
N GLN A 113 3.51 0.27 -12.57
CA GLN A 113 2.95 1.05 -13.67
C GLN A 113 2.55 2.45 -13.23
N GLN A 114 3.22 3.46 -13.77
CA GLN A 114 2.86 4.87 -13.58
C GLN A 114 1.41 5.13 -14.02
N VAL A 115 0.68 5.92 -13.25
CA VAL A 115 -0.77 6.12 -13.48
C VAL A 115 -1.11 7.41 -14.21
N SER A 116 -0.25 8.43 -14.14
CA SER A 116 -0.45 9.70 -14.86
C SER A 116 0.88 10.31 -15.31
N VAL A 117 1.13 10.28 -16.62
CA VAL A 117 2.35 10.83 -17.22
C VAL A 117 1.95 12.00 -18.14
N PRO A 118 2.42 13.25 -17.89
CA PRO A 118 2.16 14.38 -18.76
C PRO A 118 2.62 14.12 -20.20
N VAL A 119 1.92 14.72 -21.17
CA VAL A 119 2.41 14.72 -22.55
C VAL A 119 3.51 15.79 -22.68
N ARG A 120 4.76 15.35 -22.74
CA ARG A 120 5.91 16.25 -22.96
C ARG A 120 5.97 16.71 -24.41
N ASN A 121 6.37 17.96 -24.60
CA ASN A 121 6.68 18.49 -25.93
C ASN A 121 7.94 17.77 -26.47
N GLN A 122 7.78 16.92 -27.49
CA GLN A 122 8.88 16.13 -28.06
C GLN A 122 9.72 16.96 -29.04
N ASN A 123 10.14 18.16 -28.65
CA ASN A 123 11.19 18.84 -29.40
C ASN A 123 12.53 18.23 -29.00
N VAL A 124 13.04 17.32 -29.84
CA VAL A 124 14.39 16.77 -29.72
C VAL A 124 15.24 17.50 -30.78
N PRO A 125 15.97 18.57 -30.42
CA PRO A 125 16.67 19.41 -31.41
C PRO A 125 17.78 18.66 -32.14
N THR A 126 18.25 17.54 -31.57
CA THR A 126 19.27 16.66 -32.14
C THR A 126 18.68 15.57 -33.05
N LEU A 127 17.36 15.51 -33.21
CA LEU A 127 16.70 14.53 -34.08
C LEU A 127 16.90 14.92 -35.55
N ASP A 128 16.89 13.93 -36.45
CA ASP A 128 16.93 14.17 -37.90
C ASP A 128 15.84 15.19 -38.30
N PRO A 129 16.18 16.26 -39.04
CA PRO A 129 15.20 17.30 -39.43
C PRO A 129 14.02 16.79 -40.29
N GLY A 130 14.17 15.65 -40.96
CA GLY A 130 13.11 14.98 -41.71
C GLY A 130 12.28 14.00 -40.85
N ALA A 131 12.66 13.78 -39.59
CA ALA A 131 11.88 12.97 -38.67
C ALA A 131 10.53 13.65 -38.37
N TRP A 132 9.52 12.82 -38.10
CA TRP A 132 8.21 13.31 -37.68
C TRP A 132 8.34 14.17 -36.42
N SER A 133 7.72 15.34 -36.43
CA SER A 133 7.53 16.19 -35.26
C SER A 133 6.06 16.56 -35.11
N ALA A 134 5.60 16.66 -33.87
CA ALA A 134 4.26 17.13 -33.59
C ALA A 134 4.14 18.60 -34.05
N PRO A 135 3.05 19.00 -34.73
CA PRO A 135 2.77 20.40 -35.01
C PRO A 135 2.85 21.27 -33.74
N PRO A 136 3.31 22.54 -33.82
CA PRO A 136 3.34 23.44 -32.67
C PRO A 136 1.99 23.49 -31.94
N GLY A 137 2.00 23.33 -30.62
CA GLY A 137 0.80 23.31 -29.78
C GLY A 137 0.06 21.97 -29.75
N SER A 138 0.51 20.97 -30.50
CA SER A 138 0.02 19.60 -30.43
C SER A 138 1.04 18.68 -29.75
N SER A 139 0.54 17.55 -29.26
CA SER A 139 1.32 16.65 -28.40
C SER A 139 0.94 15.21 -28.74
N ALA A 140 1.92 14.34 -28.95
CA ALA A 140 1.67 12.93 -29.24
C ALA A 140 1.15 12.21 -27.98
N ILE A 141 -0.12 11.82 -28.00
CA ILE A 141 -0.70 10.96 -26.95
C ILE A 141 -0.27 9.52 -27.26
N SER A 142 0.66 8.99 -26.48
CA SER A 142 1.20 7.63 -26.62
C SER A 142 1.16 6.92 -25.27
N ASN A 143 0.89 5.60 -25.26
CA ASN A 143 1.11 4.72 -24.11
C ASN A 143 0.49 5.22 -22.78
N GLY A 144 -0.75 5.71 -22.81
CA GLY A 144 -1.43 6.20 -21.61
C GLY A 144 -0.83 7.47 -21.02
N LYS A 145 -0.15 8.31 -21.81
CA LYS A 145 0.14 9.68 -21.39
C LYS A 145 -1.16 10.48 -21.24
N ASN A 146 -1.25 11.26 -20.18
CA ASN A 146 -2.41 12.05 -19.83
C ASN A 146 -2.25 13.51 -20.32
N PRO A 147 -3.01 13.96 -21.33
CA PRO A 147 -2.94 15.34 -21.83
C PRO A 147 -3.44 16.39 -20.84
N HIS A 148 -4.22 15.99 -19.83
CA HIS A 148 -4.74 16.88 -18.79
C HIS A 148 -3.82 17.00 -17.59
N GLN A 149 -2.79 16.16 -17.49
CA GLN A 149 -1.84 16.20 -16.39
C GLN A 149 -0.85 17.35 -16.56
N ARG A 150 -0.87 18.29 -15.62
CA ARG A 150 0.08 19.40 -15.55
C ARG A 150 1.38 18.93 -14.88
N GLU A 151 2.52 19.27 -15.48
CA GLU A 151 3.84 18.84 -15.00
C GLU A 151 4.12 19.27 -13.55
N PHE A 152 3.86 20.54 -13.23
CA PHE A 152 4.10 21.10 -11.88
C PHE A 152 3.10 20.66 -10.80
N GLU A 153 2.08 19.90 -11.17
CA GLU A 153 1.06 19.39 -10.22
C GLU A 153 1.03 17.86 -10.18
N ASN A 154 1.99 17.21 -10.85
CA ASN A 154 2.01 15.76 -11.04
C ASN A 154 2.72 15.04 -9.89
N LEU A 155 2.24 13.85 -9.55
CA LEU A 155 2.99 12.84 -8.81
C LEU A 155 3.64 11.90 -9.83
N SER A 156 4.82 12.29 -10.32
CA SER A 156 5.47 11.66 -11.49
C SER A 156 5.86 10.20 -11.27
N ALA A 157 6.19 9.80 -10.06
CA ALA A 157 6.56 8.44 -9.74
C ALA A 157 5.42 7.60 -9.14
N GLU A 158 4.24 8.18 -8.94
CA GLU A 158 3.08 7.45 -8.43
C GLU A 158 2.69 6.33 -9.41
N ALA A 159 2.67 5.11 -8.89
CA ALA A 159 2.47 3.89 -9.66
C ALA A 159 1.62 2.89 -8.90
N VAL A 160 1.05 1.94 -9.63
CA VAL A 160 0.28 0.83 -9.07
C VAL A 160 0.85 -0.49 -9.55
N THR A 161 0.70 -1.54 -8.74
CA THR A 161 0.92 -2.92 -9.17
C THR A 161 -0.41 -3.62 -9.40
N ARG A 162 -0.46 -4.48 -10.42
CA ARG A 162 -1.60 -5.33 -10.76
C ARG A 162 -1.18 -6.79 -10.66
N GLY A 163 -1.65 -7.50 -9.64
CA GLY A 163 -1.23 -8.87 -9.34
C GLY A 163 -1.78 -9.31 -8.00
N VAL A 164 -1.94 -10.62 -7.81
CA VAL A 164 -2.43 -11.15 -6.53
C VAL A 164 -1.47 -10.80 -5.41
N GLY A 165 -1.98 -10.19 -4.33
CA GLY A 165 -1.19 -9.63 -3.24
C GLY A 165 -0.73 -8.18 -3.46
N GLY A 166 -0.89 -7.64 -4.66
CA GLY A 166 -0.57 -6.26 -4.99
C GLY A 166 0.85 -5.85 -4.59
N MET A 167 1.00 -4.64 -4.07
CA MET A 167 2.30 -4.10 -3.61
C MET A 167 2.97 -4.96 -2.52
N SER A 168 2.22 -5.77 -1.76
CA SER A 168 2.83 -6.60 -0.71
C SER A 168 3.67 -7.75 -1.24
N THR A 169 3.69 -8.00 -2.55
CA THR A 169 4.55 -9.01 -3.17
C THR A 169 6.00 -8.54 -3.34
N HIS A 170 6.28 -7.24 -3.19
CA HIS A 170 7.62 -6.65 -3.38
C HIS A 170 7.86 -5.36 -2.59
N TRP A 171 7.10 -5.14 -1.53
CA TRP A 171 7.30 -4.05 -0.57
C TRP A 171 8.54 -4.27 0.33
N THR A 172 8.84 -3.28 1.17
CA THR A 172 9.92 -3.36 2.17
C THR A 172 9.55 -4.15 3.41
N CYS A 173 8.29 -4.58 3.55
CA CYS A 173 7.74 -5.16 4.77
C CYS A 173 7.80 -4.25 6.01
N SER A 174 8.09 -2.95 5.86
CA SER A 174 8.10 -1.98 6.97
C SER A 174 6.69 -1.79 7.53
N THR A 175 6.54 -2.06 8.83
CA THR A 175 5.26 -1.95 9.58
C THR A 175 5.37 -1.06 10.83
N PRO A 176 5.78 0.21 10.71
CA PRO A 176 5.69 1.17 11.79
C PRO A 176 4.24 1.50 12.11
N ARG A 177 4.00 1.89 13.37
CA ARG A 177 2.75 2.56 13.76
C ARG A 177 2.88 4.05 13.43
N ILE A 178 1.84 4.66 12.87
CA ILE A 178 1.79 6.13 12.67
C ILE A 178 1.67 6.81 14.05
N HIS A 179 2.48 7.83 14.27
CA HIS A 179 2.53 8.63 15.49
C HIS A 179 1.14 9.20 15.86
N PRO A 180 0.74 9.24 17.15
CA PRO A 180 -0.48 9.91 17.59
C PRO A 180 -0.59 11.37 17.09
N PRO A 181 -1.80 11.94 16.97
CA PRO A 181 -1.96 13.35 16.59
C PRO A 181 -1.23 14.27 17.59
N MET A 182 -0.60 15.32 17.08
CA MET A 182 0.13 16.33 17.89
C MET A 182 -0.49 17.71 17.69
N GLU A 183 -0.41 18.55 18.73
CA GLU A 183 -0.94 19.91 18.67
C GLU A 183 -0.10 20.84 17.78
N SER A 184 1.23 20.67 17.76
CA SER A 184 2.15 21.50 16.98
C SER A 184 2.12 21.22 15.48
N LEU A 185 1.61 20.06 15.06
CA LEU A 185 1.50 19.65 13.66
C LEU A 185 0.05 19.21 13.37
N PRO A 186 -0.90 20.15 13.37
CA PRO A 186 -2.32 19.82 13.18
C PRO A 186 -2.54 19.15 11.82
N GLY A 187 -3.27 18.03 11.82
CA GLY A 187 -3.55 17.25 10.61
C GLY A 187 -2.45 16.25 10.23
N ILE A 188 -1.35 16.18 10.99
CA ILE A 188 -0.32 15.14 10.87
C ILE A 188 -0.46 14.13 12.03
N GLY A 189 -0.18 12.86 11.74
CA GLY A 189 -0.28 11.75 12.68
C GLY A 189 -1.50 10.87 12.42
N ARG A 190 -1.77 9.89 13.29
CA ARG A 190 -2.84 8.92 13.08
C ARG A 190 -4.21 9.63 13.09
N PRO A 191 -5.16 9.21 12.24
CA PRO A 191 -6.50 9.78 12.27
C PRO A 191 -7.27 9.32 13.51
N LYS A 192 -8.18 10.15 14.01
CA LYS A 192 -9.05 9.81 15.15
C LYS A 192 -10.13 8.77 14.75
N LEU A 193 -10.24 7.71 15.54
CA LEU A 193 -11.29 6.68 15.55
C LEU A 193 -12.38 6.98 16.59
N SER A 194 -12.03 7.58 17.73
CA SER A 194 -12.97 8.14 18.73
C SER A 194 -12.76 9.64 18.94
N ASN A 195 -13.81 10.33 19.41
CA ASN A 195 -13.70 11.71 19.88
C ASN A 195 -13.10 11.79 21.30
N ASP A 196 -13.22 10.72 22.08
CA ASP A 196 -12.56 10.58 23.38
C ASP A 196 -11.10 10.13 23.18
N PRO A 197 -10.10 10.89 23.65
CA PRO A 197 -8.69 10.54 23.44
C PRO A 197 -8.26 9.19 24.03
N ALA A 198 -8.80 8.81 25.20
CA ALA A 198 -8.41 7.58 25.87
C ALA A 198 -9.01 6.35 25.16
N GLU A 199 -10.26 6.44 24.73
CA GLU A 199 -10.88 5.42 23.86
C GLU A 199 -10.16 5.31 22.51
N ASP A 200 -9.78 6.45 21.92
CA ASP A 200 -9.04 6.50 20.66
C ASP A 200 -7.69 5.76 20.79
N ASP A 201 -6.91 6.07 21.83
CA ASP A 201 -5.63 5.39 22.10
C ASP A 201 -5.80 3.90 22.35
N LYS A 202 -6.82 3.53 23.12
CA LYS A 202 -7.11 2.13 23.41
C LYS A 202 -7.45 1.36 22.13
N GLU A 203 -8.38 1.88 21.33
CA GLU A 203 -8.81 1.21 20.09
C GLU A 203 -7.65 1.09 19.10
N TRP A 204 -6.84 2.14 18.93
CA TRP A 204 -5.66 2.06 18.07
C TRP A 204 -4.65 1.02 18.53
N ASN A 205 -4.38 0.92 19.83
CA ASN A 205 -3.46 -0.09 20.36
C ASN A 205 -3.97 -1.52 20.13
N GLU A 206 -5.27 -1.77 20.31
CA GLU A 206 -5.89 -3.06 20.01
C GLU A 206 -5.80 -3.42 18.52
N LEU A 207 -6.12 -2.46 17.64
CA LEU A 207 -6.07 -2.67 16.19
C LEU A 207 -4.65 -2.87 15.67
N TYR A 208 -3.67 -2.08 16.15
CA TYR A 208 -2.27 -2.24 15.76
C TYR A 208 -1.72 -3.59 16.21
N SER A 209 -2.00 -4.00 17.45
CA SER A 209 -1.52 -5.29 17.97
C SER A 209 -2.10 -6.46 17.16
N GLU A 210 -3.37 -6.36 16.76
CA GLU A 210 -3.97 -7.37 15.89
C GLU A 210 -3.39 -7.33 14.47
N ALA A 211 -3.17 -6.15 13.88
CA ALA A 211 -2.57 -6.01 12.56
C ALA A 211 -1.13 -6.58 12.53
N GLU A 212 -0.33 -6.30 13.56
CA GLU A 212 1.03 -6.83 13.75
C GLU A 212 1.01 -8.34 13.86
N ARG A 213 0.07 -8.91 14.62
CA ARG A 213 -0.11 -10.36 14.73
C ARG A 213 -0.50 -11.00 13.39
N LEU A 214 -1.42 -10.37 12.66
CA LEU A 214 -1.94 -10.90 11.39
C LEU A 214 -0.90 -10.89 10.27
N ILE A 215 -0.11 -9.82 10.14
CA ILE A 215 0.94 -9.72 9.12
C ILE A 215 2.28 -10.33 9.57
N GLY A 216 2.44 -10.63 10.87
CA GLY A 216 3.66 -11.19 11.44
C GLY A 216 4.79 -10.16 11.56
N THR A 217 4.51 -9.00 12.16
CA THR A 217 5.52 -7.99 12.47
C THR A 217 6.50 -8.47 13.54
N SER A 218 7.79 -8.23 13.32
CA SER A 218 8.89 -8.52 14.23
C SER A 218 9.93 -7.40 14.22
N THR A 219 10.67 -7.26 15.32
CA THR A 219 11.76 -6.28 15.49
C THR A 219 13.09 -6.93 15.86
N LYS A 220 13.17 -8.26 15.84
CA LYS A 220 14.30 -9.05 16.37
C LYS A 220 14.99 -9.93 15.34
N GLU A 221 14.47 -9.99 14.11
CA GLU A 221 14.94 -10.91 13.06
C GLU A 221 16.37 -10.59 12.57
N PHE A 222 16.89 -9.42 12.93
CA PHE A 222 18.22 -8.91 12.57
C PHE A 222 19.13 -8.68 13.79
N ASP A 223 18.75 -9.16 14.97
CA ASP A 223 19.56 -9.00 16.20
C ASP A 223 20.92 -9.73 16.10
N GLU A 224 20.95 -10.84 15.36
CA GLU A 224 22.18 -11.58 15.01
C GLU A 224 22.69 -11.19 13.60
N SER A 225 22.93 -9.88 13.42
CA SER A 225 23.61 -9.33 12.25
C SER A 225 24.70 -8.36 12.68
N ILE A 226 25.90 -8.56 12.13
CA ILE A 226 27.07 -7.72 12.35
C ILE A 226 26.78 -6.32 11.82
N ARG A 227 26.31 -6.20 10.58
CA ARG A 227 26.04 -4.90 9.94
C ARG A 227 24.90 -4.16 10.62
N HIS A 228 23.81 -4.85 10.96
CA HIS A 228 22.69 -4.27 11.70
C HIS A 228 23.14 -3.70 13.03
N THR A 229 23.82 -4.52 13.84
CA THR A 229 24.28 -4.11 15.16
C THR A 229 25.30 -2.99 15.06
N LEU A 230 26.25 -3.04 14.12
CA LEU A 230 27.23 -1.98 13.89
C LEU A 230 26.56 -0.63 13.61
N VAL A 231 25.64 -0.57 12.64
CA VAL A 231 24.91 0.65 12.28
C VAL A 231 24.05 1.15 13.43
N LEU A 232 23.27 0.25 14.05
CA LEU A 232 22.38 0.60 15.16
C LEU A 232 23.14 1.19 16.34
N ARG A 233 24.17 0.49 16.80
CA ARG A 233 24.95 0.88 17.99
C ARG A 233 25.77 2.13 17.74
N SER A 234 26.35 2.27 16.54
CA SER A 234 27.09 3.48 16.17
C SER A 234 26.21 4.73 16.17
N LEU A 235 24.95 4.62 15.72
CA LEU A 235 23.97 5.70 15.82
C LEU A 235 23.52 5.95 17.26
N GLN A 236 23.28 4.90 18.05
CA GLN A 236 22.96 5.04 19.48
C GLN A 236 24.08 5.77 20.24
N ASP A 237 25.34 5.43 19.96
CA ASP A 237 26.50 6.05 20.60
C ASP A 237 26.68 7.50 20.17
N ALA A 238 26.51 7.81 18.87
CA ALA A 238 26.61 9.17 18.34
C ALA A 238 25.51 10.11 18.88
N TYR A 239 24.36 9.56 19.25
CA TYR A 239 23.20 10.32 19.74
C TYR A 239 22.87 10.08 21.22
N LYS A 240 23.72 9.38 21.99
CA LYS A 240 23.47 9.02 23.40
C LYS A 240 23.15 10.21 24.31
N ASP A 241 23.81 11.35 24.06
CA ASP A 241 23.65 12.59 24.83
C ASP A 241 22.55 13.50 24.24
N ARG A 242 21.78 12.98 23.28
CA ARG A 242 20.68 13.66 22.59
C ARG A 242 19.38 12.88 22.82
N GLN A 243 18.24 13.56 22.76
CA GLN A 243 16.91 12.93 22.90
C GLN A 243 16.48 12.14 21.64
N ARG A 244 17.42 11.63 20.83
CA ARG A 244 17.15 10.95 19.55
C ARG A 244 17.36 9.44 19.72
N ILE A 245 16.31 8.67 19.46
CA ILE A 245 16.31 7.22 19.64
C ILE A 245 16.53 6.53 18.29
N PHE A 246 17.38 5.51 18.26
CA PHE A 246 17.54 4.58 17.15
C PHE A 246 17.21 3.16 17.63
N ARG A 247 16.44 2.43 16.83
CA ARG A 247 15.94 1.08 17.15
C ARG A 247 15.80 0.22 15.88
N PRO A 248 15.64 -1.11 16.03
CA PRO A 248 15.28 -1.95 14.90
C PRO A 248 13.98 -1.49 14.22
N LEU A 249 13.96 -1.53 12.89
CA LEU A 249 12.78 -1.26 12.08
C LEU A 249 11.77 -2.42 12.26
N PRO A 250 10.50 -2.16 12.61
CA PRO A 250 9.48 -3.21 12.64
C PRO A 250 9.20 -3.70 11.22
N LEU A 251 9.39 -5.00 11.00
CA LEU A 251 9.30 -5.65 9.70
C LEU A 251 8.35 -6.85 9.74
N ALA A 252 7.53 -7.02 8.71
CA ALA A 252 6.74 -8.22 8.48
C ALA A 252 7.63 -9.32 7.85
N CYS A 253 8.33 -10.07 8.69
CA CYS A 253 9.22 -11.17 8.26
C CYS A 253 9.58 -12.08 9.45
N HIS A 254 10.19 -13.24 9.15
CA HIS A 254 10.85 -14.07 10.15
C HIS A 254 12.09 -14.80 9.60
N ARG A 255 12.99 -15.22 10.49
CA ARG A 255 14.13 -16.09 10.13
C ARG A 255 13.74 -17.56 10.06
N LEU A 256 14.25 -18.27 9.06
CA LEU A 256 14.03 -19.72 8.93
C LEU A 256 14.86 -20.48 9.98
N LYS A 257 14.20 -21.24 10.85
CA LYS A 257 14.86 -21.95 11.98
C LYS A 257 16.00 -22.89 11.56
N ASN A 258 15.85 -23.58 10.42
CA ASN A 258 16.82 -24.58 9.94
C ASN A 258 17.85 -24.00 8.96
N ALA A 259 17.65 -22.76 8.52
CA ALA A 259 18.52 -22.07 7.57
C ALA A 259 18.52 -20.58 7.95
N PRO A 260 19.08 -20.24 9.13
CA PRO A 260 18.93 -18.92 9.71
C PRO A 260 19.44 -17.85 8.77
N GLU A 261 20.36 -18.10 7.84
CA GLU A 261 20.82 -17.11 6.86
C GLU A 261 19.73 -16.53 5.95
N TYR A 262 18.55 -17.16 5.86
CA TYR A 262 17.45 -16.71 5.02
C TYR A 262 16.36 -15.99 5.82
N VAL A 263 15.75 -15.01 5.18
CA VAL A 263 14.62 -14.25 5.69
C VAL A 263 13.38 -14.59 4.88
N GLU A 264 12.33 -15.01 5.58
CA GLU A 264 11.00 -15.17 5.02
C GLU A 264 10.24 -13.84 5.15
N TRP A 265 10.07 -13.13 4.04
CA TRP A 265 9.34 -11.87 3.97
C TRP A 265 7.84 -12.12 3.84
N HIS A 266 7.03 -11.37 4.58
CA HIS A 266 5.59 -11.57 4.62
C HIS A 266 4.84 -10.68 3.62
N SER A 267 3.66 -11.15 3.22
CA SER A 267 2.84 -10.56 2.17
C SER A 267 1.35 -10.83 2.40
N ALA A 268 0.51 -10.58 1.39
CA ALA A 268 -0.89 -10.99 1.42
C ALA A 268 -1.06 -12.50 1.60
N GLU A 269 -0.08 -13.33 1.22
CA GLU A 269 -0.13 -14.78 1.43
C GLU A 269 -0.31 -15.14 2.91
N ASN A 270 0.32 -14.42 3.85
CA ASN A 270 0.19 -14.72 5.29
C ASN A 270 -1.26 -14.64 5.76
N LEU A 271 -2.02 -13.72 5.16
CA LEU A 271 -3.44 -13.51 5.45
C LEU A 271 -4.30 -14.57 4.78
N PHE A 272 -3.92 -15.03 3.58
CA PHE A 272 -4.60 -16.11 2.86
C PHE A 272 -4.27 -17.50 3.42
N HIS A 273 -3.17 -17.67 4.14
CA HIS A 273 -2.68 -18.97 4.60
C HIS A 273 -3.75 -19.78 5.33
N SER A 274 -4.50 -19.16 6.25
CA SER A 274 -5.57 -19.86 7.00
C SER A 274 -6.73 -20.31 6.11
N ILE A 275 -7.03 -19.58 5.03
CA ILE A 275 -8.11 -19.90 4.10
C ILE A 275 -7.72 -21.08 3.21
N TYR A 276 -6.49 -21.08 2.69
CA TYR A 276 -6.03 -22.09 1.74
C TYR A 276 -5.61 -23.40 2.40
N ASN A 277 -5.29 -23.38 3.71
CA ASN A 277 -4.92 -24.55 4.49
C ASN A 277 -6.10 -25.18 5.26
N ASP A 278 -7.33 -24.68 5.06
CA ASP A 278 -8.55 -25.23 5.65
C ASP A 278 -9.61 -25.41 4.56
N ASP A 279 -9.93 -26.67 4.22
CA ASP A 279 -10.92 -27.01 3.20
C ASP A 279 -12.29 -26.38 3.42
N LYS A 280 -12.70 -26.16 4.68
CA LYS A 280 -13.99 -25.53 5.00
C LYS A 280 -13.94 -24.04 4.68
N GLN A 281 -12.85 -23.36 5.04
CA GLN A 281 -12.64 -21.96 4.72
C GLN A 281 -12.46 -21.76 3.21
N LYS A 282 -11.71 -22.65 2.54
CA LYS A 282 -11.47 -22.57 1.10
C LYS A 282 -12.76 -22.63 0.29
N LYS A 283 -13.75 -23.43 0.70
CA LYS A 283 -15.08 -23.49 0.06
C LYS A 283 -15.86 -22.19 0.16
N LEU A 284 -15.60 -21.37 1.18
CA LEU A 284 -16.24 -20.07 1.37
C LEU A 284 -15.54 -18.95 0.59
N PHE A 285 -14.38 -19.20 -0.02
CA PHE A 285 -13.55 -18.17 -0.64
C PHE A 285 -13.22 -18.45 -2.11
N THR A 286 -13.66 -17.55 -2.99
CA THR A 286 -13.28 -17.54 -4.40
C THR A 286 -12.46 -16.30 -4.74
N LEU A 287 -11.24 -16.49 -5.25
CA LEU A 287 -10.40 -15.43 -5.81
C LEU A 287 -10.40 -15.54 -7.33
N LEU A 288 -10.96 -14.53 -8.01
CA LEU A 288 -10.93 -14.42 -9.47
C LEU A 288 -9.75 -13.52 -9.88
N THR A 289 -8.74 -14.12 -10.50
CA THR A 289 -7.58 -13.38 -11.03
C THR A 289 -7.85 -12.91 -12.46
N ASN A 290 -7.14 -11.90 -12.92
CA ASN A 290 -7.39 -11.25 -14.22
C ASN A 290 -8.85 -10.74 -14.38
N HIS A 291 -9.52 -10.47 -13.25
CA HIS A 291 -10.87 -9.95 -13.19
C HIS A 291 -10.84 -8.56 -12.59
N ARG A 292 -11.24 -7.56 -13.38
CA ARG A 292 -11.31 -6.18 -12.93
C ARG A 292 -12.72 -5.83 -12.50
N CYS A 293 -12.89 -5.33 -11.27
CA CYS A 293 -14.08 -4.56 -10.91
C CYS A 293 -14.10 -3.26 -11.71
N THR A 294 -15.01 -3.15 -12.67
CA THR A 294 -15.09 -2.01 -13.60
C THR A 294 -15.97 -0.90 -13.04
N ARG A 295 -17.10 -1.26 -12.43
CA ARG A 295 -18.00 -0.33 -11.74
C ARG A 295 -18.90 -1.07 -10.77
N LEU A 296 -19.55 -0.31 -9.90
CA LEU A 296 -20.63 -0.76 -9.03
C LEU A 296 -21.96 -0.23 -9.55
N ALA A 297 -23.00 -1.04 -9.42
CA ALA A 297 -24.34 -0.72 -9.88
C ALA A 297 -25.33 -0.67 -8.70
N LEU A 298 -26.20 0.33 -8.70
CA LEU A 298 -27.27 0.47 -7.70
C LEU A 298 -28.44 -0.48 -8.00
N THR A 299 -29.15 -0.94 -6.95
CA THR A 299 -30.37 -1.77 -7.09
C THR A 299 -31.55 -1.06 -7.75
N GLY A 300 -31.52 0.28 -7.84
CA GLY A 300 -32.69 1.12 -8.06
C GLY A 300 -33.45 1.40 -6.75
N GLY A 301 -34.29 2.44 -6.74
CA GLY A 301 -35.10 2.87 -5.58
C GLY A 301 -34.49 3.99 -4.72
N TYR A 302 -35.13 4.27 -3.57
CA TYR A 302 -34.77 5.40 -2.67
C TYR A 302 -33.44 5.22 -1.92
N GLU A 303 -33.10 3.99 -1.54
CA GLU A 303 -31.88 3.70 -0.76
C GLU A 303 -30.66 3.59 -1.68
N LYS A 304 -29.53 4.24 -1.32
CA LYS A 304 -28.26 4.02 -2.03
C LYS A 304 -27.70 2.65 -1.64
N LYS A 305 -28.12 1.63 -2.36
CA LYS A 305 -27.67 0.25 -2.14
C LYS A 305 -27.03 -0.31 -3.39
N ILE A 306 -25.83 -0.84 -3.25
CA ILE A 306 -25.16 -1.54 -4.34
C ILE A 306 -25.86 -2.87 -4.55
N GLY A 307 -26.30 -3.11 -5.78
CA GLY A 307 -26.96 -4.35 -6.21
C GLY A 307 -26.01 -5.34 -6.86
N ALA A 308 -24.98 -4.85 -7.56
CA ALA A 308 -23.95 -5.70 -8.15
C ALA A 308 -22.63 -4.96 -8.38
N ALA A 309 -21.53 -5.72 -8.44
CA ALA A 309 -20.26 -5.29 -8.98
C ALA A 309 -20.11 -5.83 -10.41
N GLU A 310 -19.87 -4.95 -11.38
CA GLU A 310 -19.60 -5.35 -12.76
C GLU A 310 -18.12 -5.66 -12.92
N VAL A 311 -17.83 -6.88 -13.35
CA VAL A 311 -16.48 -7.42 -13.48
C VAL A 311 -16.19 -7.78 -14.92
N ARG A 312 -14.99 -7.41 -15.38
CA ARG A 312 -14.48 -7.76 -16.70
C ARG A 312 -13.40 -8.82 -16.56
N ASN A 313 -13.57 -9.95 -17.25
CA ASN A 313 -12.54 -10.98 -17.39
C ASN A 313 -11.56 -10.55 -18.51
N LEU A 314 -10.34 -10.16 -18.13
CA LEU A 314 -9.34 -9.69 -19.08
C LEU A 314 -8.78 -10.82 -19.96
N LEU A 315 -8.88 -12.08 -19.52
CA LEU A 315 -8.47 -13.23 -20.32
C LEU A 315 -9.52 -13.64 -21.35
N ALA A 316 -10.77 -13.19 -21.21
CA ALA A 316 -11.82 -13.50 -22.19
C ALA A 316 -11.52 -12.93 -23.58
N THR A 317 -10.72 -11.85 -23.66
CA THR A 317 -10.24 -11.34 -24.95
C THR A 317 -9.37 -12.34 -25.71
N ARG A 318 -8.73 -13.29 -25.02
CA ARG A 318 -7.96 -14.40 -25.60
C ARG A 318 -8.82 -15.64 -25.86
N ASN A 319 -10.01 -15.73 -25.26
CA ASN A 319 -10.90 -16.86 -25.40
C ASN A 319 -12.33 -16.40 -25.74
N PRO A 320 -12.74 -16.44 -27.02
CA PRO A 320 -14.05 -15.98 -27.47
C PRO A 320 -15.24 -16.66 -26.77
N SER A 321 -15.05 -17.84 -26.18
CA SER A 321 -16.11 -18.54 -25.44
C SER A 321 -16.31 -18.04 -24.01
N SER A 322 -15.38 -17.25 -23.47
CA SER A 322 -15.47 -16.70 -22.11
C SER A 322 -16.35 -15.45 -22.09
N GLN A 323 -17.19 -15.33 -21.07
CA GLN A 323 -17.94 -14.10 -20.83
C GLN A 323 -16.95 -12.95 -20.55
N LEU A 324 -16.97 -11.91 -21.40
CA LEU A 324 -16.09 -10.75 -21.26
C LEU A 324 -16.49 -9.92 -20.04
N ASP A 325 -17.75 -9.49 -20.00
CA ASP A 325 -18.32 -8.73 -18.91
C ASP A 325 -19.38 -9.56 -18.21
N SER A 326 -19.42 -9.47 -16.88
CA SER A 326 -20.43 -10.12 -16.04
C SER A 326 -20.66 -9.29 -14.78
N TYR A 327 -21.68 -9.60 -13.99
CA TYR A 327 -21.87 -8.98 -12.69
C TYR A 327 -21.90 -10.00 -11.55
N ILE A 328 -21.47 -9.56 -10.37
CA ILE A 328 -21.43 -10.33 -9.11
C ILE A 328 -22.32 -9.64 -8.08
N MET A 329 -23.28 -10.37 -7.53
CA MET A 329 -24.13 -9.88 -6.45
C MET A 329 -23.54 -10.28 -5.10
N ALA A 330 -23.60 -9.36 -4.15
CA ALA A 330 -23.22 -9.57 -2.77
C ALA A 330 -24.10 -8.75 -1.82
N LYS A 331 -24.14 -9.13 -0.55
CA LYS A 331 -24.79 -8.33 0.49
C LYS A 331 -23.98 -7.07 0.79
N VAL A 332 -22.65 -7.17 0.83
CA VAL A 332 -21.69 -6.09 1.10
C VAL A 332 -20.60 -6.02 0.03
N TYR A 333 -20.15 -4.81 -0.29
CA TYR A 333 -19.11 -4.54 -1.29
C TYR A 333 -17.97 -3.74 -0.66
N VAL A 334 -16.75 -4.25 -0.77
CA VAL A 334 -15.52 -3.61 -0.26
C VAL A 334 -14.61 -3.25 -1.43
N LEU A 335 -14.30 -1.96 -1.57
CA LEU A 335 -13.28 -1.48 -2.51
C LEU A 335 -11.93 -1.39 -1.80
N ALA A 336 -11.04 -2.34 -2.10
CA ALA A 336 -9.67 -2.45 -1.60
C ALA A 336 -8.65 -2.37 -2.76
N SER A 337 -8.96 -1.63 -3.81
CA SER A 337 -8.18 -1.50 -5.06
C SER A 337 -7.10 -0.40 -4.98
N GLY A 338 -6.69 -0.03 -3.77
CA GLY A 338 -5.68 1.00 -3.52
C GLY A 338 -6.19 2.43 -3.69
N ALA A 339 -5.32 3.40 -3.36
CA ALA A 339 -5.66 4.82 -3.35
C ALA A 339 -6.04 5.37 -4.74
N ILE A 340 -5.58 4.74 -5.82
CA ILE A 340 -5.95 5.09 -7.20
C ILE A 340 -7.19 4.30 -7.67
N GLY A 341 -7.22 2.98 -7.44
CA GLY A 341 -8.27 2.12 -7.99
C GLY A 341 -9.65 2.35 -7.36
N ASN A 342 -9.72 2.64 -6.06
CA ASN A 342 -11.00 2.94 -5.41
C ASN A 342 -11.72 4.14 -6.03
N PRO A 343 -11.12 5.35 -6.11
CA PRO A 343 -11.79 6.49 -6.72
C PRO A 343 -12.00 6.28 -8.23
N GLN A 344 -11.15 5.50 -8.91
CA GLN A 344 -11.33 5.14 -10.32
C GLN A 344 -12.61 4.33 -10.54
N ILE A 345 -12.86 3.29 -9.72
CA ILE A 345 -14.08 2.47 -9.77
C ILE A 345 -15.31 3.32 -9.42
N LEU A 346 -15.24 4.12 -8.35
CA LEU A 346 -16.35 4.96 -7.91
C LEU A 346 -16.73 6.03 -8.96
N TYR A 347 -15.73 6.65 -9.59
CA TYR A 347 -15.95 7.58 -10.69
C TYR A 347 -16.59 6.87 -11.89
N ASN A 348 -16.06 5.71 -12.29
CA ASN A 348 -16.58 4.94 -13.40
C ASN A 348 -17.99 4.36 -13.15
N SER A 349 -18.41 4.30 -11.87
CA SER A 349 -19.77 3.92 -11.45
C SER A 349 -20.79 5.06 -11.60
N GLY A 350 -20.34 6.27 -11.93
CA GLY A 350 -21.18 7.47 -11.98
C GLY A 350 -21.44 8.09 -10.61
N PHE A 351 -20.80 7.62 -9.53
CA PHE A 351 -21.00 8.15 -8.17
C PHE A 351 -20.21 9.44 -7.90
N SER A 352 -19.60 9.98 -8.96
CA SER A 352 -18.53 10.99 -8.99
C SER A 352 -18.53 11.99 -7.84
N GLY A 353 -17.34 12.23 -7.27
CA GLY A 353 -16.95 13.53 -6.71
C GLY A 353 -16.29 14.43 -7.76
N LEU A 354 -15.54 15.45 -7.30
CA LEU A 354 -14.87 16.49 -8.11
C LEU A 354 -14.56 16.12 -9.57
N GLN A 355 -15.26 16.79 -10.49
CA GLN A 355 -14.76 17.01 -11.85
C GLN A 355 -14.11 18.40 -11.90
N VAL A 356 -13.37 18.71 -12.97
CA VAL A 356 -12.89 20.08 -13.23
C VAL A 356 -14.06 21.09 -13.19
N THR A 357 -15.28 20.64 -13.47
CA THR A 357 -16.54 21.37 -13.28
C THR A 357 -17.42 20.65 -12.25
N PRO A 358 -17.69 21.22 -11.06
CA PRO A 358 -18.56 20.59 -10.06
C PRO A 358 -19.92 20.21 -10.66
N ARG A 359 -20.40 19.00 -10.39
CA ARG A 359 -21.80 18.64 -10.65
C ARG A 359 -22.58 18.62 -9.34
N ASN A 360 -23.80 19.16 -9.37
CA ASN A 360 -24.69 19.19 -8.20
C ASN A 360 -25.26 17.80 -7.84
N ASP A 361 -25.08 16.78 -8.68
CA ASP A 361 -25.62 15.43 -8.54
C ASP A 361 -24.59 14.40 -8.01
N SER A 362 -23.41 14.86 -7.59
CA SER A 362 -22.34 14.02 -7.03
C SER A 362 -22.81 13.22 -5.81
N LEU A 363 -22.80 11.88 -5.89
CA LEU A 363 -23.12 11.02 -4.75
C LEU A 363 -22.02 11.00 -3.68
N ILE A 364 -20.75 11.25 -4.07
CA ILE A 364 -19.57 11.22 -3.18
C ILE A 364 -18.72 12.49 -3.39
N PRO A 365 -19.16 13.67 -2.88
CA PRO A 365 -18.54 14.97 -3.22
C PRO A 365 -17.08 15.14 -2.77
N ASN A 366 -16.65 14.39 -1.76
CA ASN A 366 -15.29 14.46 -1.21
C ASN A 366 -14.31 13.43 -1.78
N LEU A 367 -14.73 12.69 -2.82
CA LEU A 367 -13.86 11.73 -3.49
C LEU A 367 -12.62 12.43 -4.07
N GLY A 368 -11.43 11.91 -3.76
CA GLY A 368 -10.17 12.40 -4.31
C GLY A 368 -9.69 13.75 -3.77
N ARG A 369 -10.26 14.29 -2.69
CA ARG A 369 -9.81 15.55 -2.05
C ARG A 369 -8.83 15.32 -0.91
N TYR A 370 -7.96 16.29 -0.65
CA TYR A 370 -6.98 16.23 0.45
C TYR A 370 -5.98 15.09 0.30
N ILE A 371 -5.54 14.82 -0.93
CA ILE A 371 -4.53 13.78 -1.14
C ILE A 371 -3.22 14.19 -0.46
N THR A 372 -2.59 13.22 0.18
CA THR A 372 -1.28 13.37 0.84
C THR A 372 -0.28 12.40 0.23
N GLU A 373 0.97 12.82 0.16
CA GLU A 373 2.10 12.06 -0.37
C GLU A 373 3.30 12.25 0.57
N GLN A 374 4.33 11.42 0.44
CA GLN A 374 5.52 11.49 1.27
C GLN A 374 6.73 11.97 0.46
N PRO A 375 7.15 13.25 0.60
CA PRO A 375 8.43 13.67 0.04
C PRO A 375 9.53 12.77 0.61
N MET A 376 10.32 12.19 -0.29
CA MET A 376 11.37 11.25 0.07
C MET A 376 12.73 11.89 -0.17
N ALA A 377 13.59 11.86 0.85
CA ALA A 377 15.01 12.14 0.70
C ALA A 377 15.79 10.83 0.75
N PHE A 378 16.82 10.72 -0.08
CA PHE A 378 17.61 9.50 -0.24
C PHE A 378 19.10 9.80 -0.42
N CYS A 379 19.94 8.97 0.17
CA CYS A 379 21.36 8.84 -0.19
C CYS A 379 21.88 7.44 0.11
N GLN A 380 23.06 7.14 -0.41
CA GLN A 380 23.84 5.96 -0.01
C GLN A 380 25.17 6.42 0.57
N ILE A 381 25.62 5.72 1.61
CA ILE A 381 26.95 5.90 2.17
C ILE A 381 27.74 4.59 2.11
N VAL A 382 29.05 4.73 2.14
CA VAL A 382 30.00 3.68 2.46
C VAL A 382 30.44 3.90 3.90
N LEU A 383 30.35 2.86 4.73
CA LEU A 383 30.74 2.90 6.14
C LEU A 383 32.19 3.40 6.29
N ARG A 384 32.44 4.23 7.31
CA ARG A 384 33.79 4.69 7.64
C ARG A 384 34.69 3.51 8.00
N GLN A 385 35.97 3.64 7.67
CA GLN A 385 36.99 2.61 7.91
C GLN A 385 37.02 2.15 9.39
N GLU A 386 36.89 3.09 10.34
CA GLU A 386 36.87 2.80 11.78
C GLU A 386 35.77 1.79 12.19
N PHE A 387 34.61 1.82 11.53
CA PHE A 387 33.53 0.87 11.79
C PHE A 387 33.81 -0.49 11.18
N VAL A 388 34.45 -0.55 10.01
CA VAL A 388 34.82 -1.81 9.36
C VAL A 388 35.95 -2.49 10.11
N ASP A 389 36.94 -1.73 10.58
CA ASP A 389 38.07 -2.23 11.34
C ASP A 389 37.63 -2.82 12.69
N SER A 390 36.70 -2.14 13.37
CA SER A 390 36.22 -2.59 14.69
C SER A 390 35.51 -3.93 14.66
N VAL A 391 34.98 -4.38 13.50
CA VAL A 391 34.32 -5.68 13.36
C VAL A 391 35.22 -6.84 13.82
N ARG A 392 36.54 -6.75 13.62
CA ARG A 392 37.49 -7.81 14.01
C ARG A 392 37.61 -7.94 15.53
N ASP A 393 37.41 -6.85 16.24
CA ASP A 393 37.66 -6.76 17.67
C ASP A 393 36.41 -7.05 18.51
N ASP A 394 35.25 -7.26 17.88
CA ASP A 394 33.96 -7.45 18.55
C ASP A 394 33.71 -6.34 19.58
N PRO A 395 33.41 -5.11 19.11
CA PRO A 395 33.40 -3.92 19.97
C PRO A 395 32.27 -3.95 21.01
N TYR A 396 31.35 -4.92 20.90
CA TYR A 396 30.19 -5.09 21.76
C TYR A 396 30.25 -6.37 22.62
N GLY A 397 31.33 -7.17 22.52
CA GLY A 397 31.54 -8.37 23.33
C GLY A 397 30.50 -9.46 23.12
N LEU A 398 30.05 -9.68 21.87
CA LEU A 398 29.05 -10.66 21.48
C LEU A 398 29.71 -11.98 21.02
N PRO A 399 29.58 -13.09 21.75
CA PRO A 399 30.29 -14.34 21.42
C PRO A 399 30.00 -14.88 20.01
N TRP A 400 28.75 -14.77 19.54
CA TRP A 400 28.36 -15.20 18.20
C TRP A 400 29.01 -14.35 17.10
N TRP A 401 29.24 -13.06 17.35
CA TRP A 401 29.89 -12.13 16.43
C TRP A 401 31.33 -12.56 16.21
N LYS A 402 32.07 -12.73 17.30
CA LYS A 402 33.48 -13.12 17.25
C LYS A 402 33.68 -14.44 16.52
N GLU A 403 32.83 -15.42 16.78
CA GLU A 403 32.85 -16.71 16.09
C GLU A 403 32.55 -16.56 14.59
N ALA A 404 31.50 -15.82 14.22
CA ALA A 404 31.12 -15.60 12.82
C ALA A 404 32.25 -14.92 12.02
N VAL A 405 32.90 -13.90 12.60
CA VAL A 405 34.05 -13.21 12.00
C VAL A 405 35.24 -14.15 11.84
N ALA A 406 35.59 -14.92 12.89
CA ALA A 406 36.70 -15.87 12.84
C ALA A 406 36.49 -16.95 11.77
N GLN A 407 35.28 -17.52 11.70
CA GLN A 407 34.92 -18.51 10.67
C GLN A 407 35.01 -17.92 9.26
N HIS A 408 34.52 -16.69 9.05
CA HIS A 408 34.58 -16.03 7.74
C HIS A 408 36.02 -15.82 7.29
N ILE A 409 36.89 -15.30 8.17
CA ILE A 409 38.32 -15.09 7.87
C ILE A 409 39.02 -16.40 7.56
N ALA A 410 38.77 -17.45 8.35
CA ALA A 410 39.38 -18.76 8.14
C ALA A 410 38.96 -19.39 6.80
N LYS A 411 37.69 -19.21 6.40
CA LYS A 411 37.14 -19.76 5.15
C LYS A 411 37.51 -18.93 3.92
N ASN A 412 37.69 -17.61 4.08
CA ASN A 412 37.90 -16.66 2.99
C ASN A 412 39.13 -15.78 3.25
N PRO A 413 40.36 -16.34 3.32
CA PRO A 413 41.56 -15.60 3.72
C PRO A 413 41.97 -14.48 2.73
N THR A 414 41.44 -14.48 1.52
CA THR A 414 41.65 -13.45 0.50
C THR A 414 40.66 -12.30 0.56
N ASP A 415 39.59 -12.42 1.36
CA ASP A 415 38.60 -11.36 1.54
C ASP A 415 39.08 -10.36 2.60
N ALA A 416 39.19 -9.09 2.20
CA ALA A 416 39.64 -8.03 3.08
C ALA A 416 38.59 -7.67 4.14
N LEU A 417 37.30 -7.88 3.85
CA LEU A 417 36.21 -7.51 4.75
C LEU A 417 36.00 -8.61 5.81
N PRO A 418 36.01 -8.26 7.11
CA PRO A 418 35.71 -9.20 8.21
C PRO A 418 34.22 -9.51 8.37
N ILE A 419 33.40 -9.25 7.35
CA ILE A 419 31.94 -9.39 7.41
C ILE A 419 31.53 -10.62 6.58
N PRO A 420 30.84 -11.62 7.16
CA PRO A 420 30.34 -12.77 6.43
C PRO A 420 29.54 -12.38 5.18
N PHE A 421 29.71 -13.11 4.08
CA PHE A 421 28.97 -12.84 2.83
C PHE A 421 27.44 -12.89 2.97
N ARG A 422 26.94 -13.66 3.94
CA ARG A 422 25.50 -13.81 4.25
C ARG A 422 25.11 -13.13 5.56
N ASP A 423 25.93 -12.20 6.06
CA ASP A 423 25.52 -11.38 7.19
C ASP A 423 24.27 -10.58 6.80
N PRO A 424 23.18 -10.56 7.57
CA PRO A 424 21.95 -9.85 7.20
C PRO A 424 22.13 -8.33 7.10
N GLU A 425 21.28 -7.67 6.32
CA GLU A 425 21.34 -6.21 6.14
C GLU A 425 21.00 -5.42 7.41
N PRO A 426 21.54 -4.20 7.58
CA PRO A 426 21.01 -3.30 8.59
C PRO A 426 19.53 -3.03 8.33
N GLN A 427 18.76 -2.92 9.40
CA GLN A 427 17.31 -2.64 9.38
C GLN A 427 16.99 -1.71 10.55
N VAL A 428 17.46 -0.47 10.47
CA VAL A 428 17.43 0.50 11.55
C VAL A 428 16.46 1.63 11.22
N THR A 429 15.82 2.17 12.25
CA THR A 429 14.96 3.35 12.16
C THR A 429 15.18 4.25 13.37
N THR A 430 14.99 5.54 13.17
CA THR A 430 14.62 6.48 14.23
C THR A 430 13.13 6.81 14.09
N PRO A 431 12.32 6.65 15.16
CA PRO A 431 10.88 6.85 15.10
C PRO A 431 10.54 8.31 14.82
N PHE A 432 9.38 8.51 14.20
CA PHE A 432 8.77 9.83 14.05
C PHE A 432 8.58 10.46 15.44
N THR A 433 8.99 11.72 15.58
CA THR A 433 8.68 12.56 16.76
C THR A 433 8.19 13.94 16.34
N GLU A 434 7.75 14.74 17.30
CA GLU A 434 7.34 16.13 17.05
C GLU A 434 8.51 16.98 16.51
N GLU A 435 9.72 16.75 17.01
CA GLU A 435 10.95 17.44 16.59
C GLU A 435 11.48 16.93 15.24
N HIS A 436 11.28 15.64 14.96
CA HIS A 436 11.69 14.97 13.72
C HIS A 436 10.47 14.31 13.07
N PRO A 437 9.57 15.12 12.47
CA PRO A 437 8.28 14.64 11.95
C PRO A 437 8.43 13.99 10.57
N TRP A 438 9.27 12.95 10.52
CA TRP A 438 9.53 12.11 9.35
C TRP A 438 9.90 10.70 9.83
N HIS A 439 9.55 9.72 9.00
CA HIS A 439 9.99 8.35 9.21
C HIS A 439 11.34 8.11 8.53
N THR A 440 12.10 7.15 9.04
CA THR A 440 13.42 6.82 8.51
C THR A 440 13.57 5.33 8.29
N GLN A 441 14.26 4.95 7.24
CA GLN A 441 14.74 3.60 7.01
C GLN A 441 16.23 3.68 6.68
N ILE A 442 17.03 3.11 7.57
CA ILE A 442 18.48 3.04 7.49
C ILE A 442 18.81 1.56 7.32
N HIS A 443 18.95 1.14 6.08
CA HIS A 443 18.99 -0.27 5.76
C HIS A 443 19.84 -0.54 4.53
N ARG A 444 19.82 -1.78 4.03
CA ARG A 444 20.14 -2.08 2.64
C ARG A 444 18.99 -2.89 2.06
N ASP A 445 18.41 -2.43 0.96
CA ASP A 445 17.35 -3.16 0.28
C ASP A 445 17.32 -2.80 -1.23
N ALA A 446 16.69 -3.62 -2.06
CA ALA A 446 16.63 -3.41 -3.50
C ALA A 446 15.50 -2.48 -3.91
N PHE A 447 15.83 -1.43 -4.67
CA PHE A 447 14.85 -0.47 -5.17
C PHE A 447 15.12 -0.02 -6.59
N SER A 448 14.11 0.58 -7.22
CA SER A 448 14.20 1.09 -8.59
C SER A 448 15.25 2.19 -8.83
N TYR A 449 15.92 2.67 -7.78
CA TYR A 449 16.86 3.80 -7.78
C TYR A 449 18.07 3.51 -6.87
N GLY A 450 19.20 4.16 -7.15
CA GLY A 450 20.44 3.99 -6.37
C GLY A 450 21.24 2.73 -6.72
N ALA A 451 21.40 2.44 -8.01
CA ALA A 451 22.24 1.32 -8.46
C ALA A 451 23.67 1.50 -7.92
N VAL A 452 24.15 0.52 -7.18
CA VAL A 452 25.53 0.47 -6.73
C VAL A 452 26.40 0.15 -7.94
N GLY A 453 27.39 1.00 -8.21
CA GLY A 453 28.42 0.66 -9.18
C GLY A 453 29.17 -0.59 -8.68
N PRO A 454 29.61 -1.50 -9.57
CA PRO A 454 30.25 -2.78 -9.20
C PRO A 454 31.56 -2.63 -8.42
N GLU A 455 32.01 -1.41 -8.16
CA GLU A 455 33.29 -1.08 -7.53
C GLU A 455 33.26 -1.12 -6.00
N VAL A 456 32.08 -1.02 -5.36
CA VAL A 456 31.97 -1.04 -3.90
C VAL A 456 31.19 -2.26 -3.44
N ASP A 457 31.78 -3.01 -2.50
CA ASP A 457 31.16 -4.19 -1.90
C ASP A 457 29.89 -3.80 -1.12
N SER A 458 28.79 -4.52 -1.36
CA SER A 458 27.49 -4.22 -0.76
C SER A 458 27.47 -4.35 0.77
N ARG A 459 28.41 -5.11 1.36
CA ARG A 459 28.51 -5.30 2.82
C ARG A 459 28.88 -4.03 3.58
N VAL A 460 29.43 -3.01 2.90
CA VAL A 460 29.80 -1.72 3.51
C VAL A 460 28.87 -0.57 3.11
N ILE A 461 27.81 -0.85 2.34
CA ILE A 461 26.88 0.17 1.86
C ILE A 461 25.66 0.23 2.78
N VAL A 462 25.24 1.44 3.11
CA VAL A 462 23.99 1.71 3.81
C VAL A 462 23.16 2.72 3.02
N ASP A 463 21.91 2.38 2.80
CA ASP A 463 20.90 3.23 2.20
C ASP A 463 20.18 4.02 3.30
N LEU A 464 20.01 5.32 3.08
CA LEU A 464 19.31 6.21 3.99
C LEU A 464 18.07 6.77 3.30
N ARG A 465 16.88 6.52 3.87
CA ARG A 465 15.58 6.96 3.36
C ARG A 465 14.77 7.69 4.41
N TRP A 466 14.44 8.93 4.10
CA TRP A 466 13.64 9.79 4.95
C TRP A 466 12.33 10.10 4.26
N PHE A 467 11.22 9.87 4.95
CA PHE A 467 9.86 10.04 4.44
C PHE A 467 9.16 11.15 5.24
N GLY A 468 8.89 12.27 4.58
CA GLY A 468 8.27 13.43 5.21
C GLY A 468 6.75 13.35 5.21
N ALA A 469 6.12 14.02 6.18
CA ALA A 469 4.68 14.17 6.23
C ALA A 469 4.22 15.49 5.58
N THR A 470 3.25 15.43 4.66
CA THR A 470 2.64 16.62 4.04
C THR A 470 1.26 16.93 4.62
N ASP A 471 0.92 18.21 4.71
CA ASP A 471 -0.38 18.64 5.21
C ASP A 471 -1.50 18.25 4.21
N PRO A 472 -2.65 17.75 4.70
CA PRO A 472 -3.81 17.50 3.85
C PRO A 472 -4.44 18.82 3.39
N GLU A 473 -4.27 19.16 2.11
CA GLU A 473 -4.75 20.42 1.52
C GLU A 473 -5.99 20.20 0.64
N ALA A 474 -7.01 21.03 0.79
CA ALA A 474 -8.27 20.89 0.03
C ALA A 474 -8.09 20.95 -1.49
N ASN A 475 -7.06 21.67 -1.95
CA ASN A 475 -6.71 21.82 -3.36
C ASN A 475 -5.76 20.73 -3.88
N ASN A 476 -5.32 19.81 -3.02
CA ASN A 476 -4.60 18.61 -3.43
C ASN A 476 -5.61 17.53 -3.82
N LEU A 477 -5.69 17.24 -5.12
CA LEU A 477 -6.78 16.49 -5.73
C LEU A 477 -6.30 15.33 -6.60
N LEU A 478 -7.08 14.26 -6.62
CA LEU A 478 -7.11 13.24 -7.66
C LEU A 478 -8.46 13.36 -8.38
N VAL A 479 -8.43 13.69 -9.67
CA VAL A 479 -9.62 13.88 -10.50
C VAL A 479 -9.57 13.01 -11.75
N PHE A 480 -10.71 12.85 -12.42
CA PHE A 480 -10.84 12.11 -13.67
C PHE A 480 -11.58 12.94 -14.71
N GLN A 481 -11.29 12.67 -15.97
CA GLN A 481 -11.92 13.28 -17.14
C GLN A 481 -12.61 12.20 -17.97
N ASN A 482 -13.68 12.59 -18.69
CA ASN A 482 -14.47 11.63 -19.48
C ASN A 482 -13.80 11.23 -20.80
N ASP A 483 -12.84 12.02 -21.27
CA ASP A 483 -12.20 11.91 -22.59
C ASP A 483 -10.85 11.18 -22.54
N VAL A 484 -10.37 10.75 -21.37
CA VAL A 484 -9.07 10.09 -21.21
C VAL A 484 -9.21 8.80 -20.39
N GLN A 485 -8.63 7.73 -20.91
CA GLN A 485 -8.60 6.41 -20.29
C GLN A 485 -7.18 5.88 -20.18
N ASP A 486 -6.93 5.06 -19.17
CA ASP A 486 -5.67 4.36 -18.97
C ASP A 486 -5.53 3.16 -19.93
N GLY A 487 -4.38 2.48 -19.86
CA GLY A 487 -4.09 1.31 -20.70
C GLY A 487 -5.01 0.10 -20.49
N TYR A 488 -5.90 0.15 -19.49
CA TYR A 488 -6.92 -0.87 -19.25
C TYR A 488 -8.32 -0.38 -19.66
N SER A 489 -8.46 0.80 -20.28
CA SER A 489 -9.77 1.40 -20.59
C SER A 489 -10.59 1.78 -19.35
N MET A 490 -9.92 2.13 -18.24
CA MET A 490 -10.56 2.79 -17.09
C MET A 490 -10.28 4.30 -17.14
N PRO A 491 -11.10 5.15 -16.49
CA PRO A 491 -10.82 6.58 -16.39
C PRO A 491 -9.40 6.84 -15.85
N GLN A 492 -8.61 7.65 -16.57
CA GLN A 492 -7.23 7.90 -16.16
C GLN A 492 -7.16 8.94 -15.03
N PRO A 493 -6.42 8.69 -13.93
CA PRO A 493 -6.28 9.68 -12.88
C PRO A 493 -5.47 10.90 -13.34
N THR A 494 -5.86 12.07 -12.88
CA THR A 494 -5.11 13.32 -12.99
C THR A 494 -4.88 13.90 -11.60
N PHE A 495 -3.62 14.14 -11.26
CA PHE A 495 -3.23 14.78 -10.01
C PHE A 495 -3.26 16.30 -10.13
N ARG A 496 -3.71 16.95 -9.06
CA ARG A 496 -3.40 18.34 -8.76
C ARG A 496 -2.76 18.37 -7.40
N TYR A 497 -1.44 18.28 -7.32
CA TYR A 497 -0.73 18.24 -6.05
C TYR A 497 0.28 19.38 -5.95
N ARG A 498 0.24 20.12 -4.85
CA ARG A 498 1.32 21.03 -4.44
C ARG A 498 1.57 20.88 -2.93
N PRO A 499 2.83 20.71 -2.50
CA PRO A 499 3.14 20.75 -1.08
C PRO A 499 2.93 22.18 -0.54
N SER A 500 2.40 22.29 0.68
CA SER A 500 2.24 23.56 1.38
C SER A 500 3.61 24.17 1.73
N THR A 501 3.65 25.46 2.05
CA THR A 501 4.86 26.10 2.57
C THR A 501 5.39 25.41 3.84
N ALA A 502 4.50 24.97 4.73
CA ALA A 502 4.88 24.25 5.95
C ALA A 502 5.49 22.88 5.62
N SER A 503 4.89 22.15 4.68
CA SER A 503 5.43 20.88 4.16
C SER A 503 6.83 21.07 3.55
N ASN A 504 7.05 22.14 2.77
CA ASN A 504 8.36 22.45 2.19
C ASN A 504 9.43 22.75 3.26
N VAL A 505 9.07 23.48 4.31
CA VAL A 505 9.97 23.75 5.45
C VAL A 505 10.34 22.46 6.17
N ARG A 506 9.37 21.56 6.42
CA ARG A 506 9.64 20.24 7.02
C ARG A 506 10.54 19.38 6.14
N ALA A 507 10.29 19.32 4.84
CA ALA A 507 11.12 18.58 3.89
C ALA A 507 12.57 19.08 3.87
N ARG A 508 12.79 20.40 3.93
CA ARG A 508 14.15 20.98 4.03
C ARG A 508 14.87 20.54 5.31
N LYS A 509 14.19 20.54 6.45
CA LYS A 509 14.76 20.07 7.73
C LYS A 509 15.07 18.58 7.69
N MET A 510 14.16 17.79 7.11
CA MET A 510 14.33 16.35 6.90
C MET A 510 15.59 16.02 6.08
N MET A 511 15.87 16.77 5.01
CA MET A 511 17.11 16.60 4.23
C MET A 511 18.36 16.90 5.07
N ALA A 512 18.34 17.99 5.85
CA ALA A 512 19.47 18.32 6.72
C ALA A 512 19.71 17.24 7.77
N ASP A 513 18.63 16.69 8.34
CA ASP A 513 18.67 15.58 9.29
C ASP A 513 19.27 14.30 8.68
N MET A 514 18.81 13.92 7.48
CA MET A 514 19.38 12.76 6.76
C MET A 514 20.88 12.93 6.54
N CYS A 515 21.33 14.11 6.12
CA CYS A 515 22.75 14.40 5.92
C CYS A 515 23.56 14.30 7.22
N GLU A 516 23.01 14.77 8.35
CA GLU A 516 23.65 14.65 9.66
C GLU A 516 23.81 13.18 10.06
N VAL A 517 22.73 12.40 10.00
CA VAL A 517 22.75 10.97 10.33
C VAL A 517 23.71 10.21 9.40
N ALA A 518 23.68 10.49 8.09
CA ALA A 518 24.60 9.92 7.11
C ALA A 518 26.07 10.17 7.48
N SER A 519 26.40 11.40 7.87
CA SER A 519 27.77 11.81 8.20
C SER A 519 28.36 11.10 9.42
N ASN A 520 27.51 10.62 10.33
CA ASN A 520 27.94 9.81 11.48
C ASN A 520 28.29 8.37 11.09
N LEU A 521 27.80 7.87 9.94
CA LEU A 521 28.00 6.50 9.47
C LEU A 521 29.12 6.38 8.43
N GLY A 522 29.17 7.30 7.46
CA GLY A 522 29.93 7.07 6.24
C GLY A 522 30.11 8.26 5.31
N GLY A 523 30.91 8.03 4.27
CA GLY A 523 31.05 8.95 3.14
C GLY A 523 30.03 8.63 2.05
N TYR A 524 29.51 9.65 1.36
CA TYR A 524 28.53 9.43 0.30
C TYR A 524 29.11 8.66 -0.88
N LEU A 525 28.32 7.71 -1.39
CA LEU A 525 28.59 7.09 -2.68
C LEU A 525 28.39 8.15 -3.79
N PRO A 526 29.39 8.43 -4.66
CA PRO A 526 29.29 9.49 -5.66
C PRO A 526 28.12 9.33 -6.63
N THR A 527 27.66 8.09 -6.86
CA THR A 527 26.51 7.78 -7.72
C THR A 527 25.16 7.98 -7.04
N SER A 528 25.12 8.18 -5.72
CA SER A 528 23.89 8.36 -4.95
C SER A 528 24.05 9.38 -3.80
N PRO A 529 24.40 10.64 -4.12
CA PRO A 529 24.47 11.71 -3.11
C PRO A 529 23.07 12.05 -2.56
N PRO A 530 23.00 12.81 -1.45
CA PRO A 530 21.75 13.34 -0.92
C PRO A 530 20.91 14.07 -1.96
N GLN A 531 19.69 13.57 -2.15
CA GLN A 531 18.73 14.13 -3.10
C GLN A 531 17.29 13.91 -2.65
N PHE A 532 16.39 14.76 -3.13
CA PHE A 532 14.96 14.47 -3.09
C PHE A 532 14.61 13.58 -4.27
N MET A 533 13.73 12.62 -4.02
CA MET A 533 13.21 11.72 -5.04
C MET A 533 11.98 12.31 -5.73
N ASP A 534 11.63 11.73 -6.87
CA ASP A 534 10.41 12.11 -7.61
C ASP A 534 9.15 11.95 -6.73
N PRO A 535 8.22 12.93 -6.74
CA PRO A 535 6.97 12.82 -5.99
C PRO A 535 6.13 11.61 -6.41
N GLY A 536 5.56 10.91 -5.43
CA GLY A 536 4.81 9.67 -5.61
C GLY A 536 5.67 8.41 -5.52
N LEU A 537 7.01 8.53 -5.44
CA LEU A 537 7.90 7.36 -5.42
C LEU A 537 7.77 6.51 -4.15
N ALA A 538 7.27 7.10 -3.06
CA ALA A 538 6.96 6.35 -1.84
C ALA A 538 5.83 5.33 -2.05
N LEU A 539 4.97 5.53 -3.07
CA LEU A 539 3.80 4.69 -3.35
C LEU A 539 2.82 4.61 -2.16
N HIS A 540 2.80 5.66 -1.35
CA HIS A 540 2.01 5.80 -0.13
C HIS A 540 0.93 6.88 -0.25
N LEU A 541 0.43 7.14 -1.47
CA LEU A 541 -0.66 8.07 -1.68
C LEU A 541 -1.84 7.75 -0.75
N ALA A 542 -2.34 8.77 -0.08
CA ALA A 542 -3.44 8.66 0.86
C ALA A 542 -4.49 9.75 0.62
N GLY A 543 -5.56 9.72 1.42
CA GLY A 543 -6.60 10.74 1.40
C GLY A 543 -7.58 10.68 0.22
N THR A 544 -7.52 9.70 -0.68
CA THR A 544 -8.42 9.66 -1.84
C THR A 544 -9.85 9.19 -1.53
N THR A 545 -10.04 8.43 -0.45
CA THR A 545 -11.33 7.90 0.02
C THR A 545 -11.44 8.02 1.55
N ARG A 546 -11.22 9.24 2.07
CA ARG A 546 -11.07 9.56 3.50
C ARG A 546 -12.21 9.02 4.35
N ILE A 547 -11.87 8.45 5.50
CA ILE A 547 -12.84 8.12 6.55
C ILE A 547 -12.80 9.15 7.68
N GLY A 548 -13.92 9.34 8.36
CA GLY A 548 -14.00 10.22 9.54
C GLY A 548 -15.39 10.33 10.12
N PHE A 549 -15.60 11.36 10.94
CA PHE A 549 -16.87 11.62 11.62
C PHE A 549 -17.79 12.58 10.87
N ASP A 550 -17.27 13.28 9.86
CA ASP A 550 -17.97 14.36 9.19
C ASP A 550 -18.08 14.10 7.68
N LYS A 551 -19.31 13.87 7.23
CA LYS A 551 -19.67 13.69 5.83
C LYS A 551 -19.29 14.88 4.94
N ALA A 552 -19.23 16.10 5.49
CA ALA A 552 -18.85 17.28 4.72
C ALA A 552 -17.39 17.27 4.29
N THR A 553 -16.53 16.49 4.95
CA THR A 553 -15.09 16.42 4.65
C THR A 553 -14.58 15.02 4.29
N THR A 554 -15.41 13.98 4.42
CA THR A 554 -15.00 12.58 4.23
C THR A 554 -15.90 11.84 3.24
N VAL A 555 -15.41 10.70 2.75
CA VAL A 555 -16.12 9.80 1.83
C VAL A 555 -16.94 8.76 2.58
N ALA A 556 -16.44 8.30 3.71
CA ALA A 556 -17.03 7.26 4.53
C ALA A 556 -16.93 7.59 6.02
N ASP A 557 -17.75 6.90 6.82
CA ASP A 557 -17.68 6.94 8.27
C ASP A 557 -16.43 6.22 8.81
N ASN A 558 -16.21 6.24 10.12
CA ASN A 558 -15.07 5.59 10.77
C ASN A 558 -15.08 4.05 10.74
N ASN A 559 -16.16 3.40 10.28
CA ASN A 559 -16.20 1.97 9.99
C ASN A 559 -15.94 1.68 8.50
N SER A 560 -15.55 2.71 7.75
CA SER A 560 -15.34 2.69 6.30
C SER A 560 -16.60 2.53 5.47
N LEU A 561 -17.81 2.69 6.05
CA LEU A 561 -19.06 2.67 5.29
C LEU A 561 -19.24 4.01 4.59
N VAL A 562 -19.38 3.99 3.27
CA VAL A 562 -19.56 5.20 2.45
C VAL A 562 -20.85 5.90 2.84
N TRP A 563 -20.79 7.21 3.06
CA TRP A 563 -21.92 7.99 3.54
C TRP A 563 -23.14 7.84 2.65
N ASP A 564 -24.31 7.65 3.28
CA ASP A 564 -25.62 7.36 2.67
C ASP A 564 -25.74 6.01 1.97
N PHE A 565 -24.67 5.23 1.80
CA PHE A 565 -24.75 3.88 1.22
C PHE A 565 -24.99 2.84 2.32
N ALA A 566 -25.86 1.87 2.04
CA ALA A 566 -26.21 0.84 3.01
C ALA A 566 -25.16 -0.29 3.13
N ASN A 567 -24.34 -0.48 2.11
CA ASN A 567 -23.51 -1.69 1.98
C ASN A 567 -22.20 -1.52 1.18
N LEU A 568 -21.72 -0.28 1.03
CA LEU A 568 -20.49 0.03 0.29
C LEU A 568 -19.38 0.50 1.22
N TYR A 569 -18.25 -0.20 1.20
CA TYR A 569 -17.09 0.10 2.04
C TYR A 569 -15.86 0.44 1.19
N VAL A 570 -15.00 1.31 1.73
CA VAL A 570 -13.71 1.70 1.11
C VAL A 570 -12.53 1.35 2.02
N ALA A 571 -11.43 0.90 1.45
CA ALA A 571 -10.28 0.43 2.21
C ALA A 571 -8.93 0.81 1.59
N GLY A 572 -7.86 0.73 2.39
CA GLY A 572 -6.49 1.01 1.97
C GLY A 572 -6.05 2.43 2.31
N ASN A 573 -4.84 2.81 1.87
CA ASN A 573 -4.20 4.09 2.24
C ASN A 573 -5.09 5.32 1.96
N GLY A 574 -5.97 5.24 0.95
CA GLY A 574 -6.94 6.30 0.64
C GLY A 574 -7.87 6.67 1.81
N THR A 575 -8.08 5.77 2.78
CA THR A 575 -8.91 6.05 3.97
C THR A 575 -8.19 6.92 5.00
N ILE A 576 -6.86 6.92 5.01
CA ILE A 576 -6.06 7.72 5.95
C ILE A 576 -6.22 9.20 5.57
N ARG A 577 -6.89 9.97 6.45
CA ARG A 577 -7.33 11.34 6.16
C ARG A 577 -6.32 12.44 6.55
N THR A 578 -5.27 12.07 7.27
CA THR A 578 -4.20 12.91 7.81
C THR A 578 -2.90 12.73 7.01
N GLY A 579 -1.95 13.64 7.19
CA GLY A 579 -0.57 13.44 6.71
C GLY A 579 0.23 12.56 7.66
N PHE A 580 1.20 11.81 7.12
CA PHE A 580 2.05 10.90 7.90
C PHE A 580 3.37 10.65 7.15
N GLY A 581 4.44 10.31 7.88
CA GLY A 581 5.74 9.94 7.28
C GLY A 581 5.98 8.43 7.27
N GLU A 582 5.35 7.70 8.17
CA GLU A 582 5.52 6.26 8.38
C GLU A 582 4.87 5.43 7.27
N ASN A 583 5.32 4.18 7.06
CA ASN A 583 4.68 3.29 6.09
C ASN A 583 3.22 2.99 6.51
N PRO A 584 2.22 3.18 5.62
CA PRO A 584 0.80 3.16 6.00
C PRO A 584 0.16 1.79 6.05
N THR A 585 0.84 0.71 5.64
CA THR A 585 0.22 -0.62 5.48
C THR A 585 -0.43 -1.09 6.78
N LEU A 586 0.28 -0.96 7.91
CA LEU A 586 -0.21 -1.41 9.21
C LEU A 586 -1.45 -0.61 9.65
N THR A 587 -1.44 0.72 9.50
CA THR A 587 -2.61 1.57 9.78
C THR A 587 -3.79 1.26 8.87
N SER A 588 -3.54 0.99 7.58
CA SER A 588 -4.59 0.59 6.64
C SER A 588 -5.18 -0.78 7.00
N MET A 589 -4.37 -1.71 7.52
CA MET A 589 -4.87 -2.97 8.08
C MET A 589 -5.73 -2.72 9.32
N CYS A 590 -5.37 -1.78 10.21
CA CYS A 590 -6.21 -1.40 11.35
C CYS A 590 -7.62 -0.95 10.91
N HIS A 591 -7.71 -0.09 9.90
CA HIS A 591 -9.00 0.31 9.31
C HIS A 591 -9.75 -0.88 8.72
N ALA A 592 -9.05 -1.78 8.02
CA ALA A 592 -9.65 -2.99 7.47
C ALA A 592 -10.20 -3.92 8.55
N ILE A 593 -9.48 -4.12 9.67
CA ILE A 593 -9.91 -4.94 10.80
C ILE A 593 -11.17 -4.35 11.44
N LYS A 594 -11.17 -3.04 11.75
CA LYS A 594 -12.33 -2.35 12.32
C LYS A 594 -13.56 -2.48 11.41
N SER A 595 -13.37 -2.23 10.12
CA SER A 595 -14.43 -2.31 9.13
C SER A 595 -14.95 -3.73 8.91
N ALA A 596 -14.07 -4.73 8.82
CA ALA A 596 -14.45 -6.15 8.71
C ALA A 596 -15.29 -6.60 9.91
N ARG A 597 -14.92 -6.19 11.14
CA ARG A 597 -15.73 -6.44 12.35
C ARG A 597 -17.13 -5.84 12.23
N SER A 598 -17.25 -4.60 11.73
CA SER A 598 -18.54 -3.96 11.48
C SER A 598 -19.39 -4.72 10.45
N ILE A 599 -18.78 -5.18 9.35
CA ILE A 599 -19.45 -5.99 8.32
C ILE A 599 -19.95 -7.32 8.91
N ILE A 600 -19.09 -8.04 9.64
CA ILE A 600 -19.43 -9.32 10.27
C ILE A 600 -20.61 -9.15 11.24
N ASN A 601 -20.56 -8.13 12.10
CA ASN A 601 -21.63 -7.86 13.06
C ASN A 601 -22.97 -7.55 12.36
N THR A 602 -22.92 -6.80 11.26
CA THR A 602 -24.10 -6.45 10.46
C THR A 602 -24.71 -7.70 9.79
N LEU A 603 -23.89 -8.54 9.18
CA LEU A 603 -24.36 -9.71 8.43
C LEU A 603 -24.77 -10.89 9.31
N LYS A 604 -24.21 -11.01 10.53
CA LYS A 604 -24.56 -12.07 11.48
C LYS A 604 -25.67 -11.70 12.48
N GLY A 605 -26.16 -10.46 12.48
CA GLY A 605 -27.24 -10.01 13.36
C GLY A 605 -26.83 -9.81 14.81
N GLY A 606 -25.66 -9.19 15.04
CA GLY A 606 -25.00 -8.92 16.33
C GLY A 606 -25.75 -9.30 17.61
N THR A 607 -25.32 -10.39 18.26
CA THR A 607 -25.67 -10.76 19.64
C THR A 607 -24.80 -10.07 20.70
N ASP A 608 -24.30 -8.86 20.44
CA ASP A 608 -23.50 -8.10 21.42
C ASP A 608 -24.36 -7.00 22.07
N GLY A 609 -25.01 -7.37 23.17
CA GLY A 609 -24.85 -6.61 24.41
C GLY A 609 -25.41 -5.19 24.51
N LYS A 610 -26.55 -4.86 23.91
CA LYS A 610 -27.41 -3.74 24.39
C LYS A 610 -28.89 -4.14 24.48
N ASN A 611 -29.13 -5.21 25.24
CA ASN A 611 -30.35 -5.34 26.02
C ASN A 611 -30.00 -5.01 27.49
N THR A 612 -29.49 -3.79 27.73
CA THR A 612 -29.58 -3.19 29.06
C THR A 612 -31.00 -2.68 29.20
N GLY A 613 -31.90 -3.61 29.54
CA GLY A 613 -33.23 -3.28 29.99
C GLY A 613 -33.11 -2.56 31.33
N GLU A 614 -33.24 -1.24 31.33
CA GLU A 614 -33.74 -0.50 32.48
C GLU A 614 -34.68 0.58 31.98
N HIS A 615 -35.93 0.15 31.75
CA HIS A 615 -37.09 1.02 31.88
C HIS A 615 -37.11 1.55 33.32
N ARG A 616 -36.54 2.73 33.55
CA ARG A 616 -36.97 3.54 34.69
C ARG A 616 -38.33 4.13 34.36
N ASN A 617 -39.34 3.53 34.97
CA ASN A 617 -40.69 4.05 35.05
C ASN A 617 -40.74 5.35 35.85
N LEU A 618 -41.67 6.21 35.41
CA LEU A 618 -42.18 7.47 35.98
C LEU A 618 -41.36 8.73 35.71
#